data_AF-A0A6B3HSN6-F1
#
_entry.id   AF-A0A6B3HSN6-F1
#
_cell.length_a   1.000
_cell.length_b   1.000
_cell.length_c   1.000
_cell.angle_alpha   90.00
_cell.angle_beta   90.00
_cell.angle_gamma   90.00
#
_symmetry.space_group_name_H-M   'P 1'
#
loop_
_entity.id
_entity.type
_entity.pdbx_description
1 polymer ?
#
loop_
_entity_poly.entity_id
_entity_poly.type
_entity_poly.pdbx_seq_one_letter_code
_entity_poly.pdbx_strand_id
1 'polypeptide(L)'
;MTSSPVASSAQPPRPNTVFRELRGQLSPAEFAAAVRRAGREIGERVSCDARYVGRVEAGEIRCPNYAYERVFRHMFPGRDLTALGFTPRQAVRGRAASRGALPPSDTPYEYPIPPEPSDSPPGSGRPMREESDVQRRAFMTGSTATVAAASLGALGTLTGDAPVLPRRRPGEAEAGAVEDAVRLIRTLDDRHGADGLYRRAARQLRTAYALLDAGTTRRSTADRLHAGAGELAISVGWLAHDSGRHQEARSHYAEALATARMSGDPALEAHAFCNTAFLARDTGRHREAVRAAQAAQRA
;
A
#
# COMPACT_ATOMS: atom_id res chain seq x y z
N MET A 1 25.80 -42.50 -1.05
CA MET A 1 24.98 -41.79 -2.06
C MET A 1 23.53 -42.02 -1.73
N THR A 2 22.88 -41.06 -1.10
CA THR A 2 21.42 -41.07 -0.86
C THR A 2 20.95 -39.63 -1.01
N SER A 3 20.47 -39.31 -2.21
CA SER A 3 19.80 -38.05 -2.51
C SER A 3 18.39 -38.07 -1.90
N SER A 4 18.07 -37.11 -1.05
CA SER A 4 16.69 -36.84 -0.64
C SER A 4 16.11 -35.70 -1.49
N PRO A 5 14.93 -35.87 -2.12
CA PRO A 5 14.27 -34.81 -2.85
C PRO A 5 13.48 -33.91 -1.88
N VAL A 6 13.78 -32.60 -1.87
CA VAL A 6 12.93 -31.61 -1.19
C VAL A 6 11.72 -31.35 -2.08
N ALA A 7 10.65 -32.11 -1.86
CA ALA A 7 9.34 -31.82 -2.45
C ALA A 7 8.78 -30.56 -1.81
N SER A 8 8.75 -29.45 -2.57
CA SER A 8 8.04 -28.23 -2.21
C SER A 8 6.53 -28.50 -2.25
N SER A 9 5.93 -28.82 -1.10
CA SER A 9 4.49 -29.05 -0.95
C SER A 9 3.72 -27.73 -0.84
N ALA A 10 3.75 -26.91 -1.89
CA ALA A 10 2.78 -25.85 -2.04
C ALA A 10 1.45 -26.47 -2.51
N GLN A 11 0.56 -26.80 -1.56
CA GLN A 11 -0.81 -27.22 -1.89
C GLN A 11 -1.45 -26.20 -2.87
N PRO A 12 -2.13 -26.67 -3.92
CA PRO A 12 -2.79 -25.79 -4.87
C PRO A 12 -3.81 -24.89 -4.14
N PRO A 13 -3.97 -23.63 -4.59
CA PRO A 13 -4.96 -22.73 -4.01
C PRO A 13 -6.34 -23.38 -4.07
N ARG A 14 -7.05 -23.40 -2.94
CA ARG A 14 -8.42 -23.90 -2.88
C ARG A 14 -9.34 -22.88 -3.56
N PRO A 15 -10.10 -23.26 -4.60
CA PRO A 15 -11.02 -22.35 -5.26
C PRO A 15 -12.02 -21.74 -4.28
N ASN A 16 -12.31 -20.45 -4.42
CA ASN A 16 -13.34 -19.76 -3.66
C ASN A 16 -14.70 -19.97 -4.32
N THR A 17 -15.33 -21.10 -4.01
CA THR A 17 -16.65 -21.48 -4.54
C THR A 17 -17.76 -20.56 -4.04
N VAL A 18 -17.64 -20.06 -2.81
CA VAL A 18 -18.62 -19.13 -2.21
C VAL A 18 -18.68 -17.82 -3.00
N PHE A 19 -17.53 -17.25 -3.35
CA PHE A 19 -17.50 -16.03 -4.15
C PHE A 19 -18.02 -16.24 -5.57
N ARG A 20 -17.81 -17.44 -6.14
CA ARG A 20 -18.39 -17.84 -7.43
C ARG A 20 -19.92 -17.96 -7.36
N GLU A 21 -20.47 -18.49 -6.27
CA GLU A 21 -21.93 -18.52 -6.04
C GLU A 21 -22.51 -17.11 -5.90
N LEU A 22 -21.81 -16.21 -5.20
CA LEU A 22 -22.23 -14.82 -5.03
C LEU A 22 -22.19 -14.01 -6.34
N ARG A 23 -21.28 -14.34 -7.27
CA ARG A 23 -21.33 -13.80 -8.63
C ARG A 23 -22.58 -14.27 -9.39
N GLY A 24 -23.05 -15.48 -9.10
CA GLY A 24 -24.23 -16.07 -9.73
C GLY A 24 -24.07 -16.17 -11.24
N GLN A 25 -25.06 -15.68 -11.98
CA GLN A 25 -25.12 -15.75 -13.44
C GLN A 25 -24.34 -14.63 -14.14
N LEU A 26 -23.87 -13.61 -13.41
CA LEU A 26 -23.12 -12.50 -14.01
C LEU A 26 -21.80 -13.03 -14.57
N SER A 27 -21.42 -12.59 -15.77
CA SER A 27 -20.06 -12.82 -16.26
C SER A 27 -19.03 -12.17 -15.32
N PRO A 28 -17.77 -12.65 -15.31
CA PRO A 28 -16.71 -12.04 -14.50
C PRO A 28 -16.54 -10.54 -14.77
N ALA A 29 -16.76 -10.09 -16.00
CA ALA A 29 -16.67 -8.68 -16.38
C ALA A 29 -17.84 -7.84 -15.81
N GLU A 30 -19.06 -8.36 -15.87
CA GLU A 30 -20.26 -7.71 -15.31
C GLU A 30 -20.19 -7.65 -13.78
N PHE A 31 -19.73 -8.73 -13.15
CA PHE A 31 -19.53 -8.75 -11.70
C PHE A 31 -18.46 -7.75 -11.28
N ALA A 32 -17.33 -7.68 -12.00
CA ALA A 32 -16.32 -6.66 -11.76
C ALA A 32 -16.90 -5.24 -11.91
N ALA A 33 -17.76 -5.00 -12.89
CA ALA A 33 -18.44 -3.72 -13.06
C ALA A 33 -19.38 -3.40 -11.88
N ALA A 34 -20.10 -4.39 -11.36
CA ALA A 34 -20.93 -4.25 -10.16
C ALA A 34 -20.08 -3.94 -8.92
N VAL A 35 -18.93 -4.59 -8.76
CA VAL A 35 -17.96 -4.30 -7.68
C VAL A 35 -17.45 -2.85 -7.79
N ARG A 36 -17.07 -2.40 -8.98
CA ARG A 36 -16.66 -0.99 -9.19
C ARG A 36 -17.79 0.00 -8.91
N ARG A 37 -19.04 -0.36 -9.24
CA ARG A 37 -20.22 0.46 -8.95
C ARG A 37 -20.47 0.58 -7.44
N ALA A 38 -20.49 -0.55 -6.75
CA ALA A 38 -20.62 -0.61 -5.30
C ALA A 38 -19.51 0.17 -4.60
N GLY A 39 -18.27 0.10 -5.10
CA GLY A 39 -17.18 0.94 -4.60
C GLY A 39 -17.50 2.43 -4.69
N ARG A 40 -17.96 2.90 -5.86
CA ARG A 40 -18.33 4.31 -6.04
C ARG A 40 -19.44 4.77 -5.09
N GLU A 41 -20.40 3.90 -4.76
CA GLU A 41 -21.49 4.21 -3.83
C GLU A 41 -20.98 4.50 -2.41
N ILE A 42 -19.92 3.81 -1.97
CA ILE A 42 -19.30 4.02 -0.64
C ILE A 42 -18.05 4.91 -0.68
N GLY A 43 -17.78 5.56 -1.82
CA GLY A 43 -16.60 6.41 -1.99
C GLY A 43 -15.28 5.65 -2.14
N GLU A 44 -15.32 4.32 -2.32
CA GLU A 44 -14.17 3.46 -2.55
C GLU A 44 -13.86 3.32 -4.04
N ARG A 45 -12.66 3.73 -4.46
CA ARG A 45 -12.20 3.55 -5.85
C ARG A 45 -11.43 2.24 -5.96
N VAL A 46 -12.07 1.22 -6.54
CA VAL A 46 -11.48 -0.09 -6.79
C VAL A 46 -11.35 -0.36 -8.30
N SER A 47 -10.18 -0.84 -8.72
CA SER A 47 -9.85 -1.18 -10.11
C SER A 47 -10.23 -2.63 -10.47
N CYS A 48 -11.40 -3.09 -10.01
CA CYS A 48 -11.81 -4.50 -10.20
C CYS A 48 -11.94 -4.83 -11.68
N ASP A 49 -11.37 -5.93 -12.16
CA ASP A 49 -11.52 -6.42 -13.55
C ASP A 49 -11.93 -7.91 -13.57
N ALA A 50 -12.28 -8.43 -14.75
CA ALA A 50 -12.69 -9.83 -14.91
C ALA A 50 -11.60 -10.84 -14.47
N ARG A 51 -10.32 -10.45 -14.57
CA ARG A 51 -9.19 -11.29 -14.17
C ARG A 51 -9.05 -11.31 -12.66
N TYR A 52 -9.24 -10.18 -11.99
CA TYR A 52 -9.26 -10.09 -10.53
C TYR A 52 -10.33 -11.01 -9.95
N VAL A 53 -11.54 -10.98 -10.52
CA VAL A 53 -12.64 -11.90 -10.15
C VAL A 53 -12.23 -13.35 -10.38
N GLY A 54 -11.64 -13.68 -11.53
CA GLY A 54 -11.15 -15.03 -11.81
C GLY A 54 -10.07 -15.52 -10.82
N ARG A 55 -9.16 -14.64 -10.38
CA ARG A 55 -8.12 -14.97 -9.39
C ARG A 55 -8.67 -15.15 -7.98
N VAL A 56 -9.71 -14.39 -7.63
CA VAL A 56 -10.47 -14.61 -6.39
C VAL A 56 -11.13 -15.99 -6.42
N GLU A 57 -11.86 -16.30 -7.49
CA GLU A 57 -12.56 -17.59 -7.65
C GLU A 57 -11.62 -18.79 -7.70
N ALA A 58 -10.45 -18.64 -8.33
CA ALA A 58 -9.40 -19.65 -8.35
C ALA A 58 -8.69 -19.82 -6.99
N GLY A 59 -8.95 -18.95 -6.02
CA GLY A 59 -8.33 -18.99 -4.69
C GLY A 59 -6.90 -18.46 -4.63
N GLU A 60 -6.42 -17.84 -5.72
CA GLU A 60 -5.12 -17.17 -5.73
C GLU A 60 -5.10 -15.97 -4.77
N ILE A 61 -6.21 -15.24 -4.72
CA ILE A 61 -6.42 -14.13 -3.80
C ILE A 61 -7.10 -14.68 -2.55
N ARG A 62 -6.28 -15.14 -1.61
CA ARG A 62 -6.76 -15.72 -0.33
C ARG A 62 -7.36 -14.68 0.61
N CYS A 63 -6.90 -13.43 0.54
CA CYS A 63 -7.42 -12.33 1.35
C CYS A 63 -7.37 -11.05 0.50
N PRO A 64 -8.51 -10.40 0.20
CA PRO A 64 -8.53 -9.17 -0.58
C PRO A 64 -7.94 -8.02 0.25
N ASN A 65 -7.49 -6.94 -0.36
CA ASN A 65 -7.09 -5.73 0.39
C ASN A 65 -8.31 -5.09 1.11
N TYR A 66 -8.10 -4.09 1.96
CA TYR A 66 -9.22 -3.54 2.74
C TYR A 66 -10.22 -2.74 1.88
N ALA A 67 -9.77 -2.12 0.78
CA ALA A 67 -10.69 -1.45 -0.15
C ALA A 67 -11.70 -2.44 -0.72
N TYR A 68 -11.24 -3.59 -1.24
CA TYR A 68 -12.12 -4.66 -1.70
C TYR A 68 -12.94 -5.28 -0.56
N GLU A 69 -12.38 -5.44 0.64
CA GLU A 69 -13.14 -5.91 1.81
C GLU A 69 -14.33 -5.00 2.14
N ARG A 70 -14.13 -3.68 2.15
CA ARG A 70 -15.22 -2.71 2.38
C ARG A 70 -16.27 -2.78 1.28
N VAL A 71 -15.84 -2.84 0.01
CA VAL A 71 -16.74 -2.98 -1.12
C VAL A 71 -17.54 -4.28 -1.02
N PHE A 72 -16.91 -5.42 -0.69
CA PHE A 72 -17.62 -6.69 -0.56
C PHE A 72 -18.58 -6.72 0.64
N ARG A 73 -18.22 -6.11 1.77
CA ARG A 73 -19.14 -5.94 2.91
C ARG A 73 -20.34 -5.07 2.56
N HIS A 74 -20.15 -4.03 1.74
CA HIS A 74 -21.25 -3.21 1.25
C HIS A 74 -22.14 -3.97 0.27
N MET A 75 -21.55 -4.72 -0.67
CA MET A 75 -22.29 -5.55 -1.62
C MET A 75 -23.05 -6.70 -0.97
N PHE A 76 -22.50 -7.28 0.10
CA PHE A 76 -23.06 -8.43 0.81
C PHE A 76 -23.18 -8.15 2.31
N PRO A 77 -24.17 -7.32 2.73
CA PRO A 77 -24.35 -6.97 4.13
C PRO A 77 -24.51 -8.22 5.01
N GLY A 78 -23.87 -8.20 6.19
CA GLY A 78 -23.91 -9.32 7.14
C GLY A 78 -22.95 -10.49 6.82
N ARG A 79 -22.18 -10.43 5.72
CA ARG A 79 -21.11 -11.39 5.43
C ARG A 79 -19.75 -10.79 5.71
N ASP A 80 -18.95 -11.49 6.52
CA ASP A 80 -17.53 -11.18 6.70
C ASP A 80 -16.66 -11.85 5.62
N LEU A 81 -15.35 -11.60 5.63
CA LEU A 81 -14.44 -12.17 4.64
C LEU A 81 -14.46 -13.70 4.61
N THR A 82 -14.61 -14.34 5.78
CA THR A 82 -14.73 -15.79 5.89
C THR A 82 -16.03 -16.32 5.26
N ALA A 83 -17.14 -15.65 5.49
CA ALA A 83 -18.44 -15.97 4.89
C ALA A 83 -18.49 -15.70 3.37
N LEU A 84 -17.50 -14.98 2.83
CA LEU A 84 -17.25 -14.78 1.40
C LEU A 84 -16.20 -15.75 0.83
N GLY A 85 -15.76 -16.73 1.63
CA GLY A 85 -14.78 -17.76 1.23
C GLY A 85 -13.32 -17.31 1.26
N PHE A 86 -13.01 -16.14 1.82
CA PHE A 86 -11.64 -15.68 2.01
C PHE A 86 -11.05 -16.18 3.34
N THR A 87 -9.73 -16.32 3.37
CA THR A 87 -8.98 -16.62 4.59
C THR A 87 -8.92 -15.38 5.48
N PRO A 88 -9.12 -15.50 6.81
CA PRO A 88 -8.92 -14.39 7.73
C PRO A 88 -7.52 -13.80 7.58
N ARG A 89 -7.44 -12.47 7.56
CA ARG A 89 -6.18 -11.75 7.35
C ARG A 89 -5.10 -12.13 8.37
N GLN A 90 -5.50 -12.43 9.61
CA GLN A 90 -4.64 -12.92 10.69
C GLN A 90 -3.95 -14.25 10.33
N ALA A 91 -4.69 -15.20 9.74
CA ALA A 91 -4.16 -16.49 9.33
C ALA A 91 -3.22 -16.39 8.11
N VAL A 92 -3.47 -15.44 7.20
CA VAL A 92 -2.55 -15.16 6.08
C VAL A 92 -1.24 -14.54 6.57
N ARG A 93 -1.30 -13.63 7.55
CA ARG A 93 -0.11 -12.99 8.15
C ARG A 93 0.70 -13.94 9.03
N GLY A 94 0.07 -14.78 9.86
CA GLY A 94 0.76 -15.77 10.69
C GLY A 94 1.52 -16.83 9.88
N ARG A 95 1.02 -17.19 8.69
CA ARG A 95 1.71 -18.12 7.79
C ARG A 95 2.89 -17.50 7.05
N ALA A 96 2.87 -16.19 6.82
CA ALA A 96 4.03 -15.44 6.31
C ALA A 96 5.12 -15.31 7.38
N ALA A 97 4.75 -15.07 8.64
CA ALA A 97 5.68 -15.10 9.78
C ALA A 97 6.35 -16.48 9.95
N SER A 98 5.61 -17.58 9.78
CA SER A 98 6.17 -18.93 9.85
C SER A 98 7.12 -19.31 8.70
N ARG A 99 7.08 -18.60 7.55
CA ARG A 99 8.01 -18.84 6.43
C ARG A 99 9.27 -17.96 6.48
N GLY A 100 9.40 -17.09 7.47
CA GLY A 100 10.53 -16.17 7.63
C GLY A 100 11.01 -15.94 9.07
N ALA A 101 10.58 -16.74 10.04
CA ALA A 101 10.97 -16.55 11.43
C ALA A 101 12.31 -17.24 11.76
N LEU A 102 13.33 -16.42 12.02
CA LEU A 102 14.35 -16.70 13.04
C LEU A 102 13.67 -16.95 14.40
N PRO A 103 14.27 -17.74 15.31
CA PRO A 103 13.63 -18.14 16.56
C PRO A 103 13.29 -16.93 17.44
N PRO A 104 12.21 -17.01 18.24
CA PRO A 104 11.74 -15.89 19.06
C PRO A 104 12.74 -15.59 20.18
N SER A 105 13.21 -14.34 20.24
CA SER A 105 13.83 -13.78 21.44
C SER A 105 12.73 -13.30 22.37
N ASP A 106 12.54 -14.00 23.50
CA ASP A 106 11.68 -13.58 24.60
C ASP A 106 12.16 -12.24 25.18
N THR A 107 11.56 -11.14 24.73
CA THR A 107 11.46 -9.90 25.52
C THR A 107 10.13 -9.20 25.18
N PRO A 108 9.25 -8.92 26.16
CA PRO A 108 8.00 -8.22 25.90
C PRO A 108 8.26 -6.72 25.81
N TYR A 109 8.22 -6.16 24.60
CA TYR A 109 8.11 -4.71 24.39
C TYR A 109 6.63 -4.33 24.36
N GLU A 110 6.14 -3.93 25.52
CA GLU A 110 4.83 -3.35 25.77
C GLU A 110 4.81 -1.91 25.24
N TYR A 111 3.89 -1.59 24.33
CA TYR A 111 3.65 -0.21 23.89
C TYR A 111 2.80 0.51 24.95
N PRO A 112 3.24 1.65 25.50
CA PRO A 112 2.42 2.42 26.45
C PRO A 112 1.21 3.05 25.76
N ILE A 113 0.02 2.74 26.25
CA ILE A 113 -1.23 3.47 25.97
C ILE A 113 -1.22 4.73 26.84
N PRO A 114 -1.37 5.95 26.29
CA PRO A 114 -1.52 7.15 27.11
C PRO A 114 -2.85 7.11 27.89
N PRO A 115 -2.89 7.50 29.18
CA PRO A 115 -4.13 7.53 29.95
C PRO A 115 -5.05 8.67 29.48
N GLU A 116 -6.32 8.35 29.28
CA GLU A 116 -7.43 9.29 29.12
C GLU A 116 -7.56 10.15 30.39
N PRO A 117 -7.68 11.49 30.29
CA PRO A 117 -8.00 12.31 31.45
C PRO A 117 -9.50 12.25 31.75
N SER A 118 -9.86 11.60 32.85
CA SER A 118 -11.17 11.76 33.48
C SER A 118 -11.21 13.08 34.25
N ASP A 119 -12.18 13.94 33.96
CA ASP A 119 -12.78 14.81 34.97
C ASP A 119 -14.18 15.24 34.50
N SER A 120 -15.16 15.00 35.36
CA SER A 120 -16.53 15.51 35.25
C SER A 120 -16.94 16.06 36.61
N PRO A 121 -17.64 17.21 36.66
CA PRO A 121 -18.69 17.39 37.66
C PRO A 121 -19.95 18.08 37.03
N PRO A 122 -21.08 18.31 37.73
CA PRO A 122 -22.31 17.55 37.46
C PRO A 122 -23.51 18.40 36.99
N GLY A 123 -24.47 17.73 36.35
CA GLY A 123 -25.91 17.96 36.55
C GLY A 123 -26.67 18.91 35.61
N SER A 124 -27.48 18.33 34.71
CA SER A 124 -28.96 18.49 34.60
C SER A 124 -29.48 18.54 33.15
N GLY A 125 -30.55 17.78 32.88
CA GLY A 125 -31.54 18.07 31.81
C GLY A 125 -31.40 17.35 30.45
N ARG A 126 -32.12 16.22 30.29
CA ARG A 126 -32.51 15.54 29.02
C ARG A 126 -33.41 16.42 28.10
N PRO A 127 -33.83 16.00 26.88
CA PRO A 127 -33.31 14.99 25.93
C PRO A 127 -33.35 15.37 24.41
N MET A 128 -32.57 14.64 23.59
CA MET A 128 -32.86 14.11 22.22
C MET A 128 -33.08 15.06 21.00
N ARG A 129 -32.16 15.00 20.00
CA ARG A 129 -32.41 14.95 18.53
C ARG A 129 -31.07 14.95 17.76
N GLU A 130 -30.80 13.90 16.97
CA GLU A 130 -30.72 13.95 15.49
C GLU A 130 -29.80 15.05 14.93
N GLU A 131 -28.56 14.68 14.56
CA GLU A 131 -27.74 15.45 13.64
C GLU A 131 -27.58 14.67 12.33
N SER A 132 -28.45 15.00 11.38
CA SER A 132 -28.08 15.07 9.98
C SER A 132 -27.69 16.52 9.74
N ASP A 133 -26.42 16.81 9.41
CA ASP A 133 -26.14 17.50 8.16
C ASP A 133 -24.65 17.73 7.88
N VAL A 134 -24.39 17.61 6.59
CA VAL A 134 -23.19 17.98 5.87
C VAL A 134 -22.96 19.49 5.86
N GLN A 135 -21.75 19.94 6.23
CA GLN A 135 -21.14 21.21 5.76
C GLN A 135 -19.63 21.19 6.04
N ARG A 136 -18.81 20.82 5.04
CA ARG A 136 -17.98 21.75 4.24
C ARG A 136 -17.52 23.02 4.96
N ARG A 137 -16.19 23.07 5.13
CA ARG A 137 -15.31 24.26 5.14
C ARG A 137 -15.30 25.12 6.41
N ALA A 138 -14.31 24.88 7.25
CA ALA A 138 -13.64 25.95 7.98
C ALA A 138 -12.14 25.64 8.10
N PHE A 139 -11.36 26.46 7.41
CA PHE A 139 -9.93 26.64 7.56
C PHE A 139 -9.77 27.78 8.57
N MET A 140 -9.02 27.59 9.67
CA MET A 140 -8.10 28.56 10.32
C MET A 140 -7.86 28.32 11.83
N THR A 141 -6.58 28.10 12.15
CA THR A 141 -5.75 28.66 13.24
C THR A 141 -6.07 28.51 14.75
N GLY A 142 -4.98 28.22 15.49
CA GLY A 142 -4.80 28.41 16.96
C GLY A 142 -4.95 27.10 17.76
N SER A 143 -4.06 26.64 18.63
CA SER A 143 -2.94 27.28 19.31
C SER A 143 -1.96 26.24 19.88
N THR A 144 -0.67 26.60 19.82
CA THR A 144 0.45 26.28 20.74
C THR A 144 0.35 25.07 21.71
N ALA A 145 1.19 24.07 21.46
CA ALA A 145 1.91 23.36 22.53
C ALA A 145 3.31 22.95 22.01
N THR A 146 4.34 23.66 22.47
CA THR A 146 5.75 23.30 22.31
C THR A 146 6.07 22.13 23.21
N VAL A 147 6.38 20.96 22.64
CA VAL A 147 7.05 19.86 23.35
C VAL A 147 8.26 19.41 22.54
N ALA A 148 9.35 19.18 23.27
CA ALA A 148 10.73 19.16 22.82
C ALA A 148 11.07 18.13 21.73
N ALA A 149 12.02 18.54 20.89
CA ALA A 149 12.57 17.84 19.75
C ALA A 149 13.62 16.79 20.13
N ALA A 150 13.49 15.57 19.61
CA ALA A 150 14.61 14.68 19.25
C ALA A 150 14.11 13.35 18.61
N SER A 151 13.53 13.40 17.40
CA SER A 151 13.50 12.25 16.43
C SER A 151 12.71 12.51 15.13
N LEU A 152 12.02 13.63 14.97
CA LEU A 152 11.32 14.01 13.72
C LEU A 152 12.17 14.95 12.83
N GLY A 153 13.44 14.62 12.64
CA GLY A 153 14.44 15.51 12.02
C GLY A 153 14.65 15.38 10.51
N ALA A 154 14.13 14.36 9.82
CA ALA A 154 14.48 14.12 8.41
C ALA A 154 13.30 14.17 7.42
N LEU A 155 12.04 14.21 7.87
CA LEU A 155 10.88 14.38 7.00
C LEU A 155 10.04 15.56 7.51
N GLY A 156 10.25 16.71 6.90
CA GLY A 156 9.80 18.03 7.34
C GLY A 156 8.31 18.18 7.68
N THR A 157 8.12 19.17 8.55
CA THR A 157 6.91 19.76 9.12
C THR A 157 5.71 19.90 8.18
N LEU A 158 4.51 19.83 8.77
CA LEU A 158 3.19 19.94 8.12
C LEU A 158 2.85 21.31 7.51
N THR A 159 3.79 22.25 7.41
CA THR A 159 3.57 23.55 6.76
C THR A 159 4.88 24.00 6.11
N GLY A 160 4.84 24.38 4.82
CA GLY A 160 5.97 24.99 4.12
C GLY A 160 6.32 24.34 2.77
N ASP A 161 6.25 25.16 1.73
CA ASP A 161 6.45 24.84 0.31
C ASP A 161 7.94 25.02 -0.05
N ALA A 162 8.72 23.93 -0.02
CA ALA A 162 10.00 23.72 -0.72
C ALA A 162 10.67 22.43 -0.21
N PRO A 163 11.39 21.67 -1.05
CA PRO A 163 12.29 20.62 -0.56
C PRO A 163 13.43 21.28 0.23
N VAL A 164 13.43 21.10 1.55
CA VAL A 164 14.56 21.50 2.39
C VAL A 164 15.71 20.55 2.06
N LEU A 165 16.70 21.03 1.30
CA LEU A 165 17.94 20.28 1.07
C LEU A 165 18.59 19.97 2.43
N PRO A 166 19.01 18.72 2.67
CA PRO A 166 19.61 18.37 3.95
C PRO A 166 20.93 19.13 4.11
N ARG A 167 21.06 19.92 5.20
CA ARG A 167 22.30 20.68 5.52
C ARG A 167 23.48 19.77 5.87
N ARG A 168 23.27 18.45 5.96
CA ARG A 168 24.26 17.40 6.20
C ARG A 168 24.07 16.27 5.18
N ARG A 169 25.16 15.58 4.83
CA ARG A 169 25.10 14.39 3.98
C ARG A 169 24.21 13.32 4.63
N PRO A 170 23.28 12.70 3.90
CA PRO A 170 22.41 11.64 4.41
C PRO A 170 23.20 10.45 4.99
N GLY A 171 22.71 9.93 6.10
CA GLY A 171 23.23 8.77 6.80
C GLY A 171 22.20 7.67 6.99
N GLU A 172 22.47 6.77 7.94
CA GLU A 172 21.61 5.60 8.22
C GLU A 172 20.19 5.98 8.65
N ALA A 173 20.01 7.13 9.31
CA ALA A 173 18.71 7.62 9.74
C ALA A 173 17.83 8.02 8.54
N GLU A 174 18.40 8.72 7.56
CA GLU A 174 17.69 9.10 6.34
C GLU A 174 17.34 7.88 5.49
N ALA A 175 18.25 6.90 5.38
CA ALA A 175 17.96 5.63 4.72
C ALA A 175 16.79 4.89 5.39
N GLY A 176 16.82 4.78 6.72
CA GLY A 176 15.73 4.19 7.50
C GLY A 176 14.40 4.93 7.31
N ALA A 177 14.42 6.26 7.27
CA ALA A 177 13.22 7.08 7.06
C ALA A 177 12.56 6.85 5.69
N VAL A 178 13.35 6.64 4.63
CA VAL A 178 12.83 6.29 3.30
C VAL A 178 12.17 4.91 3.33
N GLU A 179 12.81 3.92 3.95
CA GLU A 179 12.24 2.57 4.11
C GLU A 179 10.94 2.58 4.93
N ASP A 180 10.88 3.37 6.00
CA ASP A 180 9.68 3.58 6.80
C ASP A 180 8.58 4.28 6.00
N ALA A 181 8.92 5.25 5.16
CA ALA A 181 7.96 5.91 4.29
C ALA A 181 7.30 4.92 3.31
N VAL A 182 8.07 3.99 2.74
CA VAL A 182 7.54 2.90 1.90
C VAL A 182 6.55 2.04 2.68
N ARG A 183 6.93 1.57 3.88
CA ARG A 183 6.07 0.75 4.74
C ARG A 183 4.78 1.48 5.13
N LEU A 184 4.90 2.76 5.48
CA LEU A 184 3.77 3.60 5.86
C LEU A 184 2.82 3.83 4.69
N ILE A 185 3.34 4.16 3.51
CA ILE A 185 2.52 4.40 2.31
C ILE A 185 1.75 3.13 1.94
N ARG A 186 2.40 1.97 1.91
CA ARG A 186 1.72 0.69 1.66
C ARG A 186 0.62 0.41 2.68
N THR A 187 0.90 0.67 3.96
CA THR A 187 -0.11 0.50 5.03
C THR A 187 -1.28 1.46 4.89
N LEU A 188 -1.02 2.71 4.51
CA LEU A 188 -2.05 3.73 4.32
C LEU A 188 -2.88 3.45 3.08
N ASP A 189 -2.26 3.01 1.98
CA ASP A 189 -2.96 2.58 0.77
C ASP A 189 -3.86 1.38 1.06
N ASP A 190 -3.32 0.37 1.74
CA ASP A 190 -4.07 -0.79 2.18
C ASP A 190 -5.33 -0.38 2.96
N ARG A 191 -5.24 0.63 3.84
CA ARG A 191 -6.33 1.09 4.71
C ARG A 191 -7.30 2.05 4.02
N HIS A 192 -6.80 2.98 3.21
CA HIS A 192 -7.55 4.18 2.78
C HIS A 192 -7.66 4.32 1.26
N GLY A 193 -6.98 3.48 0.48
CA GLY A 193 -6.91 3.59 -0.97
C GLY A 193 -6.08 4.78 -1.46
N ALA A 194 -5.97 4.90 -2.78
CA ALA A 194 -4.91 5.69 -3.41
C ALA A 194 -5.19 7.20 -3.59
N ASP A 195 -6.46 7.59 -3.81
CA ASP A 195 -6.83 8.89 -4.40
C ASP A 195 -6.42 10.10 -3.52
N GLY A 196 -6.52 9.95 -2.20
CA GLY A 196 -6.06 10.96 -1.23
C GLY A 196 -4.57 10.89 -0.90
N LEU A 197 -3.91 9.76 -1.19
CA LEU A 197 -2.56 9.46 -0.72
C LEU A 197 -1.48 9.87 -1.73
N TYR A 198 -1.80 9.83 -3.03
CA TYR A 198 -0.84 10.09 -4.11
C TYR A 198 -0.02 11.38 -3.91
N ARG A 199 -0.67 12.52 -3.66
CA ARG A 199 0.03 13.82 -3.52
C ARG A 199 1.01 13.83 -2.33
N ARG A 200 0.65 13.17 -1.23
CA ARG A 200 1.52 13.05 -0.05
C ARG A 200 2.68 12.11 -0.32
N ALA A 201 2.42 10.95 -0.93
CA ALA A 201 3.45 9.97 -1.30
C ALA A 201 4.45 10.56 -2.30
N ALA A 202 3.97 11.26 -3.34
CA ALA A 202 4.81 11.92 -4.33
C ALA A 202 5.73 12.99 -3.72
N ARG A 203 5.29 13.68 -2.65
CA ARG A 203 6.18 14.58 -1.90
C ARG A 203 7.29 13.82 -1.18
N GLN A 204 6.98 12.67 -0.57
CA GLN A 204 8.01 11.84 0.06
C GLN A 204 9.00 11.28 -0.95
N LEU A 205 8.55 10.93 -2.15
CA LEU A 205 9.44 10.51 -3.23
C LEU A 205 10.40 11.63 -3.65
N ARG A 206 9.91 12.87 -3.81
CA ARG A 206 10.77 14.03 -4.09
C ARG A 206 11.82 14.24 -2.98
N THR A 207 11.44 14.06 -1.72
CA THR A 207 12.40 14.10 -0.60
C THR A 207 13.44 12.99 -0.72
N ALA A 208 13.04 11.76 -1.06
CA ALA A 208 13.98 10.65 -1.23
C ALA A 208 14.98 10.90 -2.38
N TYR A 209 14.52 11.46 -3.51
CA TYR A 209 15.43 11.86 -4.59
C TYR A 209 16.37 13.00 -4.19
N ALA A 210 15.90 13.99 -3.42
CA ALA A 210 16.78 15.02 -2.89
C ALA A 210 17.86 14.46 -1.94
N LEU A 211 17.58 13.37 -1.21
CA LEU A 211 18.58 12.66 -0.40
C LEU A 211 19.61 11.95 -1.29
N LEU A 212 19.18 11.33 -2.39
CA LEU A 212 20.08 10.72 -3.38
C LEU A 212 21.00 11.76 -4.02
N ASP A 213 20.44 12.90 -4.46
CA ASP A 213 21.18 14.00 -5.08
C ASP A 213 22.21 14.64 -4.12
N ALA A 214 21.86 14.73 -2.82
CA ALA A 214 22.77 15.24 -1.81
C ALA A 214 24.01 14.35 -1.60
N GLY A 215 23.89 13.06 -1.92
CA GLY A 215 24.97 12.07 -1.85
C GLY A 215 25.37 11.71 -0.41
N THR A 216 25.78 10.45 -0.22
CA THR A 216 26.25 9.95 1.08
C THR A 216 27.73 9.57 1.05
N THR A 217 28.34 9.44 2.22
CA THR A 217 29.76 9.04 2.36
C THR A 217 29.94 7.53 2.32
N ARG A 218 28.93 6.74 2.73
CA ARG A 218 29.02 5.28 2.85
C ARG A 218 28.27 4.61 1.71
N ARG A 219 28.93 3.66 1.04
CA ARG A 219 28.32 2.86 -0.04
C ARG A 219 27.09 2.10 0.43
N SER A 220 27.14 1.48 1.62
CA SER A 220 26.00 0.75 2.19
C SER A 220 24.75 1.63 2.36
N THR A 221 24.93 2.88 2.78
CA THR A 221 23.84 3.85 2.92
C THR A 221 23.32 4.28 1.54
N ALA A 222 24.20 4.43 0.55
CA ALA A 222 23.83 4.79 -0.81
C ALA A 222 22.96 3.70 -1.44
N ASP A 223 23.35 2.44 -1.28
CA ASP A 223 22.63 1.28 -1.80
C ASP A 223 21.23 1.19 -1.17
N ARG A 224 21.12 1.37 0.15
CA ARG A 224 19.83 1.43 0.86
C ARG A 224 18.94 2.59 0.40
N LEU A 225 19.51 3.78 0.19
CA LEU A 225 18.75 4.92 -0.31
C LEU A 225 18.24 4.69 -1.75
N HIS A 226 19.04 4.08 -2.61
CA HIS A 226 18.61 3.73 -3.98
C HIS A 226 17.48 2.70 -3.94
N ALA A 227 17.65 1.60 -3.19
CA ALA A 227 16.63 0.57 -3.05
C ALA A 227 15.32 1.16 -2.48
N GLY A 228 15.42 1.95 -1.41
CA GLY A 228 14.29 2.61 -0.77
C GLY A 228 13.58 3.60 -1.70
N ALA A 229 14.31 4.45 -2.42
CA ALA A 229 13.73 5.42 -3.35
C ALA A 229 13.05 4.72 -4.54
N GLY A 230 13.65 3.64 -5.05
CA GLY A 230 13.05 2.83 -6.10
C GLY A 230 11.75 2.15 -5.67
N GLU A 231 11.74 1.52 -4.50
CA GLU A 231 10.53 0.92 -3.90
C GLU A 231 9.45 1.98 -3.60
N LEU A 232 9.87 3.18 -3.20
CA LEU A 232 8.98 4.32 -3.00
C LEU A 232 8.37 4.80 -4.32
N ALA A 233 9.16 4.86 -5.39
CA ALA A 233 8.69 5.19 -6.73
C ALA A 233 7.69 4.16 -7.26
N ILE A 234 7.91 2.86 -7.04
CA ILE A 234 6.91 1.81 -7.34
C ILE A 234 5.63 2.06 -6.58
N SER A 235 5.72 2.32 -5.27
CA SER A 235 4.55 2.55 -4.42
C SER A 235 3.77 3.79 -4.87
N VAL A 236 4.44 4.89 -5.19
CA VAL A 236 3.81 6.12 -5.69
C VAL A 236 3.19 5.91 -7.08
N GLY A 237 3.87 5.16 -7.94
CA GLY A 237 3.37 4.78 -9.25
C GLY A 237 2.10 3.93 -9.15
N TRP A 238 2.04 2.99 -8.21
CA TRP A 238 0.84 2.20 -7.92
C TRP A 238 -0.34 3.08 -7.48
N LEU A 239 -0.10 4.02 -6.57
CA LEU A 239 -1.13 4.98 -6.16
C LEU A 239 -1.63 5.83 -7.34
N ALA A 240 -0.73 6.29 -8.20
CA ALA A 240 -1.10 7.02 -9.40
C ALA A 240 -1.97 6.16 -10.33
N HIS A 241 -1.58 4.90 -10.54
CA HIS A 241 -2.29 3.95 -11.38
C HIS A 241 -3.72 3.75 -10.89
N ASP A 242 -3.91 3.41 -9.61
CA ASP A 242 -5.25 3.20 -9.02
C ASP A 242 -6.10 4.49 -8.96
N SER A 243 -5.46 5.65 -8.98
CA SER A 243 -6.15 6.95 -9.06
C SER A 243 -6.49 7.37 -10.50
N GLY A 244 -6.23 6.52 -11.51
CA GLY A 244 -6.46 6.82 -12.94
C GLY A 244 -5.44 7.79 -13.56
N ARG A 245 -4.37 8.11 -12.84
CA ARG A 245 -3.28 9.00 -13.27
C ARG A 245 -2.23 8.22 -14.07
N HIS A 246 -2.65 7.70 -15.21
CA HIS A 246 -1.85 6.73 -15.97
C HIS A 246 -0.53 7.30 -16.49
N GLN A 247 -0.49 8.60 -16.81
CA GLN A 247 0.73 9.25 -17.28
C GLN A 247 1.74 9.39 -16.13
N GLU A 248 1.29 9.86 -14.97
CA GLU A 248 2.14 9.94 -13.79
C GLU A 248 2.60 8.56 -13.31
N ALA A 249 1.73 7.54 -13.35
CA ALA A 249 2.11 6.16 -13.04
C ALA A 249 3.25 5.66 -13.93
N ARG A 250 3.15 5.94 -15.25
CA ARG A 250 4.21 5.56 -16.20
C ARG A 250 5.54 6.25 -15.87
N SER A 251 5.52 7.53 -15.51
CA SER A 251 6.73 8.26 -15.10
C SER A 251 7.35 7.64 -13.86
N HIS A 252 6.57 7.37 -12.81
CA HIS A 252 7.06 6.78 -11.56
C HIS A 252 7.66 5.38 -11.76
N TYR A 253 7.06 4.54 -12.61
CA TYR A 253 7.64 3.23 -12.93
C TYR A 253 8.93 3.34 -13.75
N ALA A 254 9.05 4.33 -14.63
CA ALA A 254 10.28 4.60 -15.37
C ALA A 254 11.39 5.11 -14.44
N GLU A 255 11.07 5.97 -13.48
CA GLU A 255 11.99 6.44 -12.45
C GLU A 255 12.48 5.27 -11.58
N ALA A 256 11.57 4.39 -11.11
CA ALA A 256 11.95 3.18 -10.37
C ALA A 256 12.89 2.27 -11.17
N LEU A 257 12.61 2.06 -12.47
CA LEU A 257 13.46 1.29 -13.37
C LEU A 257 14.86 1.92 -13.53
N ALA A 258 14.91 3.25 -13.66
CA ALA A 258 16.19 3.97 -13.75
C ALA A 258 16.98 3.82 -12.44
N THR A 259 16.34 3.98 -11.28
CA THR A 259 16.96 3.77 -9.97
C THR A 259 17.49 2.34 -9.83
N ALA A 260 16.70 1.34 -10.20
CA ALA A 260 17.10 -0.07 -10.15
C ALA A 260 18.36 -0.37 -10.97
N ARG A 261 18.43 0.18 -12.20
CA ARG A 261 19.58 0.01 -13.09
C ARG A 261 20.82 0.73 -12.58
N MET A 262 20.66 1.92 -12.02
CA MET A 262 21.79 2.65 -11.42
C MET A 262 22.37 1.91 -10.21
N SER A 263 21.52 1.25 -9.41
CA SER A 263 21.97 0.47 -8.25
C SER A 263 22.30 -0.99 -8.55
N GLY A 264 22.02 -1.47 -9.77
CA GLY A 264 22.18 -2.88 -10.14
C GLY A 264 21.26 -3.83 -9.36
N ASP A 265 20.02 -3.42 -9.09
CA ASP A 265 19.02 -4.22 -8.37
C ASP A 265 18.06 -4.93 -9.35
N PRO A 266 18.30 -6.21 -9.69
CA PRO A 266 17.46 -6.95 -10.64
C PRO A 266 16.05 -7.21 -10.10
N ALA A 267 15.88 -7.32 -8.78
CA ALA A 267 14.56 -7.57 -8.19
C ALA A 267 13.66 -6.35 -8.33
N LEU A 268 14.21 -5.16 -8.05
CA LEU A 268 13.50 -3.90 -8.26
C LEU A 268 13.25 -3.63 -9.76
N GLU A 269 14.20 -3.97 -10.64
CA GLU A 269 14.01 -3.86 -12.09
C GLU A 269 12.84 -4.74 -12.58
N ALA A 270 12.80 -6.01 -12.16
CA ALA A 270 11.69 -6.90 -12.45
C ALA A 270 10.36 -6.37 -11.90
N HIS A 271 10.38 -5.76 -10.71
CA HIS A 271 9.21 -5.17 -10.07
C HIS A 271 8.67 -3.96 -10.86
N ALA A 272 9.55 -3.08 -11.35
CA ALA A 272 9.20 -1.95 -12.20
C ALA A 272 8.57 -2.40 -13.53
N PHE A 273 9.13 -3.44 -14.15
CA PHE A 273 8.57 -4.01 -15.36
C PHE A 273 7.21 -4.69 -15.14
N CYS A 274 7.02 -5.41 -14.04
CA CYS A 274 5.72 -5.99 -13.69
C CYS A 274 4.64 -4.91 -13.58
N ASN A 275 4.93 -3.82 -12.88
CA ASN A 275 3.99 -2.71 -12.72
C ASN A 275 3.72 -1.97 -14.04
N THR A 276 4.75 -1.79 -14.87
CA THR A 276 4.59 -1.26 -16.23
C THR A 276 3.70 -2.17 -17.09
N ALA A 277 3.83 -3.49 -16.95
CA ALA A 277 2.99 -4.45 -17.66
C ALA A 277 1.51 -4.35 -17.23
N PHE A 278 1.24 -4.18 -15.94
CA PHE A 278 -0.12 -3.95 -15.42
C PHE A 278 -0.71 -2.67 -15.99
N LEU A 279 0.01 -1.54 -15.90
CA LEU A 279 -0.45 -0.26 -16.46
C LEU A 279 -0.72 -0.35 -17.97
N ALA A 280 0.17 -1.01 -18.72
CA ALA A 280 -0.02 -1.19 -20.16
C ALA A 280 -1.25 -2.05 -20.47
N ARG A 281 -1.49 -3.11 -19.70
CA ARG A 281 -2.67 -3.96 -19.86
C ARG A 281 -3.96 -3.18 -19.60
N ASP A 282 -3.99 -2.43 -18.51
CA ASP A 282 -5.19 -1.72 -18.03
C ASP A 282 -5.51 -0.49 -18.91
N THR A 283 -4.51 0.02 -19.64
CA THR A 283 -4.67 1.08 -20.65
C THR A 283 -4.88 0.55 -22.08
N GLY A 284 -5.13 -0.75 -22.27
CA GLY A 284 -5.40 -1.35 -23.59
C GLY A 284 -4.18 -1.57 -24.48
N ARG A 285 -2.98 -1.31 -23.98
CA ARG A 285 -1.70 -1.48 -24.70
C ARG A 285 -1.14 -2.90 -24.53
N HIS A 286 -1.90 -3.89 -24.99
CA HIS A 286 -1.60 -5.30 -24.74
C HIS A 286 -0.22 -5.76 -25.23
N ARG A 287 0.25 -5.25 -26.39
CA ARG A 287 1.60 -5.56 -26.90
C ARG A 287 2.72 -4.99 -26.01
N GLU A 288 2.50 -3.83 -25.40
CA GLU A 288 3.44 -3.27 -24.42
C GLU A 288 3.42 -4.09 -23.13
N ALA A 289 2.24 -4.52 -22.68
CA ALA A 289 2.09 -5.35 -21.48
C ALA A 289 2.89 -6.66 -21.57
N VAL A 290 2.78 -7.37 -22.70
CA VAL A 290 3.55 -8.62 -22.92
C VAL A 290 5.05 -8.35 -22.95
N ARG A 291 5.50 -7.30 -23.67
CA ARG A 291 6.92 -6.94 -23.72
C ARG A 291 7.49 -6.59 -22.35
N ALA A 292 6.74 -5.83 -21.55
CA ALA A 292 7.14 -5.48 -20.19
C ALA A 292 7.19 -6.73 -19.28
N ALA A 293 6.19 -7.63 -19.35
CA ALA A 293 6.21 -8.88 -18.57
C ALA A 293 7.38 -9.79 -18.95
N GLN A 294 7.72 -9.88 -20.23
CA GLN A 294 8.90 -10.61 -20.70
C GLN A 294 10.21 -9.96 -20.25
N ALA A 295 10.26 -8.63 -20.17
CA ALA A 295 11.41 -7.92 -19.61
C ALA A 295 11.56 -8.21 -18.12
N ALA A 296 10.46 -8.21 -17.35
CA ALA A 296 10.48 -8.59 -15.94
C ALA A 296 11.00 -10.02 -15.72
N GLN A 297 10.69 -10.94 -16.62
CA GLN A 297 11.16 -12.34 -16.53
C GLN A 297 12.66 -12.49 -16.80
N ARG A 298 13.28 -11.53 -17.51
CA ARG A 298 14.69 -11.58 -17.90
C ARG A 298 15.62 -10.77 -16.99
N ALA A 299 15.06 -9.90 -16.16
CA ALA A 299 15.79 -9.14 -15.14
C ALA A 299 16.28 -10.09 -14.03
#